data_AF-A0A126QXZ4-F1
#
_entry.id   AF-A0A126QXZ4-F1
#
_cell.length_a   1.000
_cell.length_b   1.000
_cell.length_c   1.000
_cell.angle_alpha   90.00
_cell.angle_beta   90.00
_cell.angle_gamma   90.00
#
_symmetry.space_group_name_H-M   'P 1'
#
loop_
_entity.id
_entity.type
_entity.pdbx_description
1 polymer ?
#
loop_
_entity_poly.entity_id
_entity_poly.type
_entity_poly.pdbx_seq_one_letter_code
_entity_poly.pdbx_strand_id
1 'polypeptide(L)'
;MSDFDALCKKLESMDPAKSAQMMNELSADIIDQLSVLTADGKNGVTAYLQFLLASVAADGVLAKEEFELLKPLFDGMAEKDLTYDEGVALFKEMGLDNPDSYKDVVDTMVDIIGLVSEDLKDKIVMLCLLVCAIDGEVSQKEKDWIRQLVEPLTIELTPMEAIDAFLTKAGTFTLATTCRDQPRMRVLGLKINLDDKIFFAVGTFKDVYKQLQANPKCEILASVGMDFLRWDGKAVFVDDPRFMPIVANMMPDLVKMYDEMGWKLGFFTLEGGTAEIVNVSNTKTKLF
;
A
#
# COMPACT_ATOMS: atom_id res chain seq x y z
N MET A 1 2.94 10.14 12.27
CA MET A 1 4.30 10.71 12.25
C MET A 1 5.00 10.75 13.63
N SER A 2 4.63 9.93 14.64
CA SER A 2 5.39 9.85 15.92
C SER A 2 6.22 8.58 16.08
N ASP A 3 5.84 7.48 15.42
CA ASP A 3 6.35 6.16 15.77
C ASP A 3 7.55 5.75 14.89
N PHE A 4 7.58 6.18 13.63
CA PHE A 4 8.69 5.93 12.70
C PHE A 4 9.97 6.68 13.11
N ASP A 5 9.86 7.96 13.46
CA ASP A 5 11.01 8.73 13.91
C ASP A 5 11.54 8.23 15.27
N ALA A 6 10.65 7.69 16.13
CA ALA A 6 11.04 7.03 17.37
C ALA A 6 11.75 5.69 17.12
N LEU A 7 11.33 4.94 16.09
CA LEU A 7 12.01 3.73 15.64
C LEU A 7 13.41 4.05 15.11
N CYS A 8 13.56 5.05 14.23
CA CYS A 8 14.86 5.50 13.71
C CYS A 8 15.83 5.80 14.86
N LYS A 9 15.42 6.65 15.82
CA LYS A 9 16.24 6.98 17.00
C LYS A 9 16.64 5.77 17.85
N LYS A 10 15.78 4.76 17.91
CA LYS A 10 16.07 3.51 18.62
C LYS A 10 17.12 2.67 17.89
N LEU A 11 17.11 2.68 16.56
CA LEU A 11 18.09 1.97 15.73
C LEU A 11 19.43 2.70 15.69
N GLU A 12 19.42 4.04 15.55
CA GLU A 12 20.60 4.91 15.64
C GLU A 12 21.40 4.69 16.94
N SER A 13 20.70 4.37 18.04
CA SER A 13 21.29 4.11 19.36
C SER A 13 21.47 2.62 19.70
N MET A 14 21.25 1.73 18.73
CA MET A 14 21.36 0.29 18.96
C MET A 14 22.82 -0.15 19.06
N ASP A 15 23.09 -1.10 19.95
CA ASP A 15 24.41 -1.73 20.06
C ASP A 15 24.82 -2.36 18.71
N PRO A 16 26.01 -2.05 18.17
CA PRO A 16 26.44 -2.53 16.85
C PRO A 16 26.45 -4.06 16.71
N ALA A 17 26.81 -4.79 17.77
CA ALA A 17 26.79 -6.26 17.72
C ALA A 17 25.35 -6.80 17.65
N LYS A 18 24.43 -6.15 18.35
CA LYS A 18 22.99 -6.46 18.25
C LYS A 18 22.42 -6.12 16.87
N SER A 19 22.78 -4.96 16.31
CA SER A 19 22.37 -4.58 14.94
C SER A 19 22.88 -5.58 13.92
N ALA A 20 24.15 -5.97 14.01
CA ALA A 20 24.75 -6.98 13.13
C ALA A 20 24.09 -8.36 13.28
N GLN A 21 23.77 -8.80 14.50
CA GLN A 21 23.03 -10.05 14.71
C GLN A 21 21.65 -9.98 14.05
N MET A 22 20.91 -8.89 14.25
CA MET A 22 19.56 -8.73 13.71
C MET A 22 19.58 -8.66 12.17
N MET A 23 20.56 -7.96 11.58
CA MET A 23 20.78 -7.96 10.13
C MET A 23 21.03 -9.38 9.61
N ASN A 24 21.92 -10.16 10.24
CA ASN A 24 22.21 -11.53 9.81
C ASN A 24 20.97 -12.45 9.86
N GLU A 25 20.17 -12.35 10.93
CA GLU A 25 18.93 -13.12 11.08
C GLU A 25 17.89 -12.74 10.02
N LEU A 26 17.69 -11.43 9.79
CA LEU A 26 16.78 -10.91 8.76
C LEU A 26 17.23 -11.30 7.35
N SER A 27 18.53 -11.15 7.05
CA SER A 27 19.10 -11.48 5.75
C SER A 27 18.89 -12.94 5.37
N ALA A 28 19.14 -13.87 6.30
CA ALA A 28 18.93 -15.29 6.05
C ALA A 28 17.46 -15.60 5.70
N ASP A 29 16.53 -15.08 6.49
CA ASP A 29 15.10 -15.30 6.29
C ASP A 29 14.57 -14.63 5.01
N ILE A 30 14.98 -13.39 4.72
CA ILE A 30 14.59 -12.67 3.50
C ILE A 30 15.09 -13.40 2.26
N ILE A 31 16.36 -13.83 2.24
CA ILE A 31 16.93 -14.56 1.09
C ILE A 31 16.16 -15.85 0.87
N ASP A 32 15.87 -16.61 1.92
CA ASP A 32 15.12 -17.87 1.83
C ASP A 32 13.72 -17.64 1.24
N GLN A 33 12.99 -16.65 1.77
CA GLN A 33 11.62 -16.38 1.31
C GLN A 33 11.58 -15.77 -0.11
N LEU A 34 12.49 -14.86 -0.45
CA LEU A 34 12.60 -14.31 -1.81
C LEU A 34 12.99 -15.38 -2.82
N SER A 35 13.87 -16.32 -2.43
CA SER A 35 14.28 -17.42 -3.32
C SER A 35 13.11 -18.33 -3.67
N VAL A 36 12.19 -18.58 -2.74
CA VAL A 36 10.97 -19.40 -2.97
C VAL A 36 10.02 -18.75 -3.98
N LEU A 37 9.97 -17.41 -4.05
CA LEU A 37 9.10 -16.69 -4.96
C LEU A 37 9.59 -16.72 -6.42
N THR A 38 10.83 -17.13 -6.65
CA THR A 38 11.45 -17.10 -7.98
C THR A 38 11.73 -18.52 -8.47
N ALA A 39 11.32 -18.83 -9.70
CA ALA A 39 11.39 -20.20 -10.24
C ALA A 39 12.83 -20.77 -10.34
N ASP A 40 13.86 -19.93 -10.23
CA ASP A 40 15.27 -20.30 -10.37
C ASP A 40 16.15 -19.97 -9.14
N GLY A 41 15.59 -19.38 -8.07
CA GLY A 41 16.29 -18.99 -6.83
C GLY A 41 17.35 -17.89 -6.97
N LYS A 42 17.94 -17.71 -8.16
CA LYS A 42 18.95 -16.69 -8.46
C LYS A 42 18.38 -15.28 -8.43
N ASN A 43 17.10 -15.12 -8.75
CA ASN A 43 16.43 -13.83 -8.68
C ASN A 43 16.20 -13.37 -7.23
N GLY A 44 16.07 -14.30 -6.27
CA GLY A 44 15.87 -13.96 -4.85
C GLY A 44 17.09 -13.31 -4.20
N VAL A 45 18.28 -13.89 -4.40
CA VAL A 45 19.55 -13.31 -3.91
C VAL A 45 19.83 -11.96 -4.59
N THR A 46 19.52 -11.86 -5.89
CA THR A 46 19.69 -10.61 -6.65
C THR A 46 18.77 -9.52 -6.10
N ALA A 47 17.49 -9.82 -5.86
CA ALA A 47 16.55 -8.88 -5.27
C ALA A 47 16.99 -8.43 -3.86
N TYR A 48 17.46 -9.36 -3.02
CA TYR A 48 18.02 -9.04 -1.71
C TYR A 48 19.21 -8.06 -1.80
N LEU A 49 20.16 -8.30 -2.71
CA LEU A 49 21.31 -7.40 -2.91
C LEU A 49 20.87 -6.02 -3.42
N GLN A 50 19.81 -5.95 -4.23
CA GLN A 50 19.24 -4.68 -4.66
C GLN A 50 18.66 -3.88 -3.48
N PHE A 51 17.98 -4.52 -2.53
CA PHE A 51 17.51 -3.86 -1.30
C PHE A 51 18.67 -3.28 -0.47
N LEU A 52 19.74 -4.04 -0.28
CA LEU A 52 20.92 -3.56 0.43
C LEU A 52 21.57 -2.36 -0.27
N LEU A 53 21.83 -2.48 -1.58
CA LEU A 53 22.46 -1.41 -2.35
C LEU A 53 21.60 -0.15 -2.38
N ALA A 54 20.28 -0.29 -2.55
CA ALA A 54 19.36 0.84 -2.57
C ALA A 54 19.31 1.58 -1.22
N SER A 55 19.44 0.84 -0.10
CA SER A 55 19.47 1.42 1.23
C SER A 55 20.68 2.33 1.41
N VAL A 56 21.86 1.85 1.01
CA VAL A 56 23.12 2.63 1.03
C VAL A 56 23.11 3.77 0.01
N ALA A 57 22.43 3.60 -1.12
CA ALA A 57 22.32 4.64 -2.15
C ALA A 57 21.27 5.73 -1.83
N ALA A 58 20.47 5.54 -0.78
CA ALA A 58 19.27 6.34 -0.55
C ALA A 58 19.55 7.83 -0.35
N ASP A 59 20.66 8.20 0.29
CA ASP A 59 21.05 9.59 0.48
C ASP A 59 22.11 10.09 -0.54
N GLY A 60 22.70 9.16 -1.28
CA GLY A 60 23.76 9.36 -2.27
C GLY A 60 25.17 9.43 -1.67
N VAL A 61 25.37 9.07 -0.40
CA VAL A 61 26.64 9.14 0.30
C VAL A 61 26.99 7.77 0.86
N LEU A 62 28.07 7.18 0.33
CA LEU A 62 28.61 5.94 0.89
C LEU A 62 29.40 6.24 2.17
N ALA A 63 28.85 5.94 3.34
CA ALA A 63 29.56 5.98 4.61
C ALA A 63 30.57 4.82 4.73
N LYS A 64 31.50 4.93 5.68
CA LYS A 64 32.56 3.92 5.85
C LYS A 64 32.00 2.60 6.36
N GLU A 65 31.06 2.68 7.29
CA GLU A 65 30.38 1.55 7.90
C GLU A 65 29.53 0.80 6.86
N GLU A 66 28.87 1.53 5.95
CA GLU A 66 28.13 0.96 4.82
C GLU A 66 29.06 0.30 3.78
N PHE A 67 30.20 0.94 3.50
CA PHE A 67 31.23 0.33 2.66
C PHE A 67 31.73 -0.97 3.27
N GLU A 68 32.00 -1.02 4.58
CA GLU A 68 32.44 -2.24 5.25
C GLU A 68 31.37 -3.35 5.17
N LEU A 69 30.09 -3.00 5.27
CA LEU A 69 28.97 -3.93 5.09
C LEU A 69 28.91 -4.49 3.66
N LEU A 70 29.07 -3.64 2.65
CA LEU A 70 28.98 -4.01 1.22
C LEU A 70 30.31 -4.44 0.61
N LYS A 71 31.41 -4.39 1.36
CA LYS A 71 32.75 -4.66 0.84
C LYS A 71 32.86 -5.99 0.08
N PRO A 72 32.31 -7.12 0.56
CA PRO A 72 32.34 -8.38 -0.20
C PRO A 72 31.68 -8.29 -1.59
N LEU A 73 30.63 -7.47 -1.71
CA LEU A 73 29.95 -7.22 -2.98
C LEU A 73 30.81 -6.38 -3.91
N PHE A 74 31.35 -5.26 -3.42
CA PHE A 74 32.21 -4.38 -4.22
C PHE A 74 33.50 -5.08 -4.65
N ASP A 75 34.15 -5.82 -3.74
CA ASP A 75 35.36 -6.59 -4.07
C ASP A 75 35.08 -7.65 -5.13
N GLY A 76 33.92 -8.31 -5.04
CA GLY A 76 33.46 -9.26 -6.04
C GLY A 76 33.20 -8.62 -7.41
N MET A 77 32.61 -7.43 -7.44
CA MET A 77 32.36 -6.67 -8.67
C MET A 77 33.65 -6.17 -9.32
N ALA A 78 34.62 -5.70 -8.52
CA ALA A 78 35.88 -5.16 -9.02
C ALA A 78 36.98 -6.22 -9.21
N GLU A 79 36.71 -7.48 -8.83
CA GLU A 79 37.67 -8.59 -8.80
C GLU A 79 38.97 -8.25 -8.05
N LYS A 80 38.89 -7.37 -7.03
CA LYS A 80 40.03 -6.95 -6.21
C LYS A 80 39.58 -6.51 -4.82
N ASP A 81 40.50 -6.52 -3.87
CA ASP A 81 40.30 -5.96 -2.54
C ASP A 81 40.32 -4.42 -2.61
N LEU A 82 39.14 -3.80 -2.56
CA LEU A 82 38.99 -2.35 -2.67
C LEU A 82 39.31 -1.64 -1.36
N THR A 83 40.02 -0.52 -1.47
CA THR A 83 40.07 0.49 -0.42
C THR A 83 38.76 1.30 -0.40
N TYR A 84 38.49 1.99 0.71
CA TYR A 84 37.31 2.86 0.84
C TYR A 84 37.25 3.92 -0.28
N ASP A 85 38.37 4.57 -0.60
CA ASP A 85 38.41 5.61 -1.64
C ASP A 85 38.09 5.03 -3.04
N GLU A 86 38.53 3.81 -3.32
CA GLU A 86 38.18 3.10 -4.55
C GLU A 86 36.71 2.65 -4.54
N GLY A 87 36.18 2.25 -3.39
CA GLY A 87 34.76 1.94 -3.20
C GLY A 87 33.87 3.14 -3.47
N VAL A 88 34.23 4.34 -2.97
CA VAL A 88 33.52 5.59 -3.26
C VAL A 88 33.60 5.93 -4.76
N ALA A 89 34.74 5.69 -5.41
CA ALA A 89 34.86 5.89 -6.85
C ALA A 89 33.94 4.95 -7.64
N LEU A 90 33.89 3.67 -7.27
CA LEU A 90 33.01 2.67 -7.88
C LEU A 90 31.54 3.01 -7.65
N PHE A 91 31.18 3.44 -6.44
CA PHE A 91 29.82 3.84 -6.08
C PHE A 91 29.30 4.97 -7.00
N LYS A 92 30.14 5.96 -7.29
CA LYS A 92 29.85 7.03 -8.25
C LYS A 92 29.81 6.56 -9.69
N GLU A 93 30.71 5.66 -10.08
CA GLU A 93 30.71 5.08 -11.43
C GLU A 93 29.43 4.28 -11.72
N MET A 94 28.88 3.64 -10.69
CA MET A 94 27.59 2.95 -10.74
C MET A 94 26.38 3.91 -10.70
N GLY A 95 26.60 5.21 -10.48
CA GLY A 95 25.54 6.22 -10.36
C GLY A 95 24.76 6.15 -9.04
N LEU A 96 25.31 5.50 -8.01
CA LEU A 96 24.67 5.35 -6.71
C LEU A 96 24.72 6.63 -5.87
N ASP A 97 25.55 7.60 -6.24
CA ASP A 97 25.60 8.94 -5.64
C ASP A 97 24.50 9.87 -6.14
N ASN A 98 23.70 9.42 -7.11
CA ASN A 98 22.57 10.15 -7.65
C ASN A 98 21.26 9.37 -7.39
N PRO A 99 20.51 9.72 -6.34
CA PRO A 99 19.24 9.07 -6.02
C PRO A 99 18.23 9.07 -7.17
N ASP A 100 18.25 10.10 -8.05
CA ASP A 100 17.33 10.21 -9.18
C ASP A 100 17.59 9.15 -10.27
N SER A 101 18.84 8.69 -10.45
CA SER A 101 19.16 7.60 -11.39
C SER A 101 18.75 6.22 -10.87
N TYR A 102 18.40 6.11 -9.59
CA TYR A 102 17.99 4.85 -8.98
C TYR A 102 16.48 4.64 -8.96
N LYS A 103 15.71 5.60 -9.49
CA LYS A 103 14.24 5.57 -9.48
C LYS A 103 13.65 4.30 -10.09
N ASP A 104 14.13 3.87 -11.26
CA ASP A 104 13.61 2.66 -11.92
C ASP A 104 13.85 1.39 -11.08
N VAL A 105 14.96 1.36 -10.33
CA VAL A 105 15.28 0.27 -9.40
C VAL A 105 14.34 0.32 -8.19
N VAL A 106 14.12 1.50 -7.62
CA VAL A 106 13.17 1.70 -6.52
C VAL A 106 11.74 1.31 -6.95
N ASP A 107 11.29 1.71 -8.13
CA ASP A 107 9.98 1.34 -8.68
C ASP A 107 9.84 -0.19 -8.78
N THR A 108 10.87 -0.87 -9.32
CA THR A 108 10.91 -2.33 -9.39
C THR A 108 10.87 -2.97 -8.00
N MET A 109 11.56 -2.39 -7.01
CA MET A 109 11.56 -2.88 -5.63
C MET A 109 10.21 -2.69 -4.95
N VAL A 110 9.52 -1.57 -5.20
CA VAL A 110 8.16 -1.32 -4.72
C VAL A 110 7.19 -2.33 -5.33
N ASP A 111 7.33 -2.65 -6.62
CA ASP A 111 6.56 -3.72 -7.27
C ASP A 111 6.81 -5.08 -6.61
N ILE A 112 8.07 -5.43 -6.33
CA ILE A 112 8.41 -6.67 -5.60
C ILE A 112 7.78 -6.68 -4.20
N ILE A 113 7.88 -5.56 -3.46
CA ILE A 113 7.25 -5.42 -2.14
C ILE A 113 5.74 -5.60 -2.21
N GLY A 114 5.08 -5.15 -3.28
CA GLY A 114 3.65 -5.33 -3.47
C GLY A 114 3.21 -6.79 -3.71
N LEU A 115 4.15 -7.68 -4.02
CA LEU A 115 3.89 -9.10 -4.33
C LEU A 115 4.22 -10.04 -3.16
N VAL A 116 4.94 -9.57 -2.13
CA VAL A 116 5.34 -10.39 -0.98
C VAL A 116 4.30 -10.38 0.15
N SER A 117 4.44 -11.29 1.11
CA SER A 117 3.63 -11.27 2.32
C SER A 117 3.93 -10.03 3.17
N GLU A 118 2.95 -9.55 3.95
CA GLU A 118 3.16 -8.44 4.89
C GLU A 118 4.31 -8.71 5.87
N ASP A 119 4.47 -9.96 6.32
CA ASP A 119 5.60 -10.37 7.17
C ASP A 119 6.97 -10.21 6.48
N LEU A 120 7.07 -10.60 5.20
CA LEU A 120 8.30 -10.42 4.43
C LEU A 120 8.57 -8.93 4.13
N LYS A 121 7.52 -8.16 3.87
CA LYS A 121 7.62 -6.71 3.70
C LYS A 121 8.20 -6.05 4.96
N ASP A 122 7.65 -6.35 6.14
CA ASP A 122 8.13 -5.81 7.41
C ASP A 122 9.61 -6.15 7.66
N LYS A 123 10.03 -7.37 7.30
CA LYS A 123 11.44 -7.80 7.41
C LYS A 123 12.36 -7.04 6.46
N ILE A 124 11.96 -6.90 5.19
CA ILE A 124 12.73 -6.15 4.19
C ILE A 124 12.89 -4.69 4.63
N VAL A 125 11.81 -4.04 5.07
CA VAL A 125 11.84 -2.67 5.58
C VAL A 125 12.77 -2.56 6.79
N MET A 126 12.66 -3.47 7.75
CA MET A 126 13.49 -3.45 8.95
C MET A 126 14.98 -3.65 8.61
N LEU A 127 15.30 -4.53 7.67
CA LEU A 127 16.66 -4.71 7.17
C LEU A 127 17.19 -3.43 6.54
N CYS A 128 16.44 -2.81 5.62
CA CYS A 128 16.85 -1.59 4.95
C CYS A 128 17.09 -0.45 5.96
N LEU A 129 16.20 -0.32 6.95
CA LEU A 129 16.32 0.71 7.98
C LEU A 129 17.52 0.46 8.92
N LEU A 130 17.88 -0.81 9.19
CA LEU A 130 19.09 -1.15 9.93
C LEU A 130 20.36 -0.79 9.17
N VAL A 131 20.36 -0.96 7.84
CA VAL A 131 21.48 -0.56 6.97
C VAL A 131 21.65 0.95 7.01
N CYS A 132 20.58 1.71 6.80
CA CYS A 132 20.60 3.18 6.90
C CYS A 132 20.98 3.72 8.28
N ALA A 133 20.91 2.90 9.33
CA ALA A 133 21.26 3.30 10.69
C ALA A 133 22.67 2.84 11.11
N ILE A 134 23.43 2.20 10.20
CA ILE A 134 24.67 1.50 10.55
C ILE A 134 25.79 2.45 10.99
N ASP A 135 25.80 3.67 10.45
CA ASP A 135 26.72 4.75 10.80
C ASP A 135 26.25 5.54 12.04
N GLY A 136 25.07 5.18 12.58
CA GLY A 136 24.47 5.79 13.76
C GLY A 136 23.57 6.99 13.46
N GLU A 137 23.33 7.34 12.20
CA GLU A 137 22.43 8.45 11.83
C GLU A 137 21.58 8.09 10.60
N VAL A 138 20.26 8.04 10.76
CA VAL A 138 19.38 7.92 9.59
C VAL A 138 19.06 9.31 9.06
N SER A 139 19.59 9.67 7.91
CA SER A 139 19.36 10.95 7.24
C SER A 139 17.88 11.15 6.87
N GLN A 140 17.50 12.40 6.58
CA GLN A 140 16.13 12.68 6.11
C GLN A 140 15.85 12.02 4.75
N LYS A 141 16.86 11.91 3.87
CA LYS A 141 16.69 11.28 2.56
C LYS A 141 16.45 9.78 2.69
N GLU A 142 17.18 9.10 3.56
CA GLU A 142 16.94 7.68 3.88
C GLU A 142 15.56 7.48 4.50
N LYS A 143 15.13 8.36 5.40
CA LYS A 143 13.77 8.33 5.95
C LYS A 143 12.72 8.46 4.85
N ASP A 144 12.91 9.38 3.92
CA ASP A 144 12.01 9.59 2.78
C ASP A 144 12.02 8.41 1.81
N TRP A 145 13.16 7.75 1.62
CA TRP A 145 13.29 6.53 0.82
C TRP A 145 12.65 5.31 1.49
N ILE A 146 12.91 5.05 2.78
CA ILE A 146 12.27 3.98 3.54
C ILE A 146 10.75 4.15 3.55
N ARG A 147 10.26 5.39 3.67
CA ARG A 147 8.82 5.67 3.55
C ARG A 147 8.25 5.21 2.22
N GLN A 148 8.98 5.31 1.10
CA GLN A 148 8.52 4.78 -0.21
C GLN A 148 8.37 3.25 -0.22
N LEU A 149 9.11 2.52 0.62
CA LEU A 149 9.00 1.06 0.76
C LEU A 149 7.89 0.63 1.72
N VAL A 150 7.69 1.40 2.80
CA VAL A 150 6.70 1.11 3.85
C VAL A 150 5.31 1.55 3.41
N GLU A 151 5.22 2.79 2.98
CA GLU A 151 4.02 3.40 2.47
C GLU A 151 3.91 2.93 1.02
N PRO A 152 2.87 2.16 0.64
CA PRO A 152 2.63 1.91 -0.77
C PRO A 152 2.60 3.27 -1.44
N LEU A 153 3.50 3.52 -2.41
CA LEU A 153 3.54 4.69 -3.30
C LEU A 153 2.57 5.78 -2.83
N THR A 154 3.06 6.80 -2.12
CA THR A 154 2.26 8.01 -1.87
C THR A 154 2.05 8.77 -3.19
N ILE A 155 1.31 8.18 -4.11
CA ILE A 155 0.08 8.83 -4.53
C ILE A 155 -0.64 9.07 -3.20
N GLU A 156 -0.74 10.32 -2.73
CA GLU A 156 -1.76 10.64 -1.74
C GLU A 156 -3.03 9.99 -2.28
N LEU A 157 -3.43 8.84 -1.72
CA LEU A 157 -4.65 8.18 -2.16
C LEU A 157 -5.67 9.28 -2.04
N THR A 158 -6.22 9.68 -3.18
CA THR A 158 -7.31 10.62 -3.18
C THR A 158 -8.33 10.04 -2.20
N PRO A 159 -9.10 10.88 -1.51
CA PRO A 159 -10.06 10.37 -0.56
C PRO A 159 -10.97 9.26 -1.12
N MET A 160 -11.21 9.24 -2.44
CA MET A 160 -11.91 8.13 -3.12
C MET A 160 -11.12 6.84 -3.20
N GLU A 161 -9.84 6.89 -3.55
CA GLU A 161 -9.00 5.68 -3.60
C GLU A 161 -8.83 5.07 -2.20
N ALA A 162 -8.72 5.90 -1.16
CA ALA A 162 -8.68 5.43 0.23
C ALA A 162 -9.98 4.71 0.63
N ILE A 163 -11.14 5.26 0.23
CA ILE A 163 -12.44 4.63 0.45
C ILE A 163 -12.55 3.32 -0.33
N ASP A 164 -12.15 3.30 -1.60
CA ASP A 164 -12.24 2.11 -2.43
C ASP A 164 -11.39 0.96 -1.88
N ALA A 165 -10.15 1.25 -1.47
CA ALA A 165 -9.26 0.29 -0.83
C ALA A 165 -9.90 -0.27 0.45
N PHE A 166 -10.50 0.59 1.27
CA PHE A 166 -11.18 0.18 2.51
C PHE A 166 -12.39 -0.73 2.21
N LEU A 167 -13.24 -0.35 1.25
CA LEU A 167 -14.41 -1.13 0.84
C LEU A 167 -14.01 -2.48 0.22
N THR A 168 -12.92 -2.52 -0.55
CA THR A 168 -12.37 -3.76 -1.12
C THR A 168 -11.91 -4.70 -0.01
N LYS A 169 -11.16 -4.19 0.96
CA LYS A 169 -10.67 -4.98 2.10
C LYS A 169 -11.80 -5.46 3.02
N ALA A 170 -12.85 -4.65 3.18
CA ALA A 170 -14.05 -5.05 3.92
C ALA A 170 -14.84 -6.17 3.22
N GLY A 171 -14.74 -6.26 1.88
CA GLY A 171 -15.45 -7.21 1.02
C GLY A 171 -16.95 -6.94 0.89
N THR A 172 -17.61 -6.56 1.99
CA THR A 172 -19.00 -6.13 2.03
C THR A 172 -19.16 -4.89 2.91
N PHE A 173 -20.22 -4.13 2.66
CA PHE A 173 -20.49 -2.88 3.35
C PHE A 173 -22.01 -2.70 3.56
N THR A 174 -22.38 -1.94 4.58
CA THR A 174 -23.77 -1.72 4.97
C THR A 174 -24.24 -0.36 4.46
N LEU A 175 -25.35 -0.36 3.72
CA LEU A 175 -26.03 0.87 3.30
C LEU A 175 -27.18 1.19 4.26
N ALA A 176 -27.11 2.30 4.96
CA ALA A 176 -28.19 2.86 5.76
C ALA A 176 -29.06 3.81 4.91
N THR A 177 -30.37 3.65 5.00
CA THR A 177 -31.38 4.56 4.40
C THR A 177 -32.52 4.77 5.40
N THR A 178 -33.47 5.64 5.06
CA THR A 178 -34.68 5.85 5.84
C THR A 178 -35.92 5.45 5.04
N CYS A 179 -36.88 4.79 5.70
CA CYS A 179 -38.23 4.64 5.20
C CYS A 179 -39.15 5.47 6.09
N ARG A 180 -39.47 6.69 5.66
CA ARG A 180 -40.10 7.72 6.52
C ARG A 180 -39.22 7.97 7.75
N ASP A 181 -39.73 7.72 8.94
CA ASP A 181 -39.06 7.85 10.23
C ASP A 181 -38.26 6.61 10.66
N GLN A 182 -38.42 5.47 9.96
CA GLN A 182 -37.75 4.22 10.32
C GLN A 182 -36.39 4.08 9.59
N PRO A 183 -35.26 3.98 10.32
CA PRO A 183 -33.98 3.59 9.74
C PRO A 183 -34.03 2.17 9.16
N ARG A 184 -33.33 1.95 8.05
CA ARG A 184 -33.20 0.66 7.39
C ARG A 184 -31.74 0.45 7.00
N MET A 185 -31.27 -0.79 7.08
CA MET A 185 -29.90 -1.18 6.73
C MET A 185 -29.94 -2.46 5.88
N ARG A 186 -28.92 -2.63 5.04
CA ARG A 186 -28.69 -3.86 4.26
C ARG A 186 -27.25 -3.93 3.82
N VAL A 187 -26.78 -5.15 3.60
CA VAL A 187 -25.45 -5.42 3.08
C VAL A 187 -25.45 -5.29 1.55
N LEU A 188 -24.42 -4.64 1.03
CA LEU A 188 -24.05 -4.56 -0.37
C LEU A 188 -22.61 -5.08 -0.53
N GLY A 189 -22.25 -5.49 -1.75
CA GLY A 189 -20.87 -5.90 -2.08
C GLY A 189 -20.43 -5.49 -3.49
N LEU A 190 -21.34 -4.96 -4.31
CA LEU A 190 -21.00 -4.48 -5.65
C LEU A 190 -20.65 -2.99 -5.57
N LYS A 191 -19.42 -2.67 -5.95
CA LYS A 191 -18.94 -1.32 -6.22
C LYS A 191 -18.21 -1.29 -7.56
N ILE A 192 -18.26 -0.15 -8.24
CA ILE A 192 -17.55 0.12 -9.50
C ILE A 192 -16.77 1.41 -9.32
N ASN A 193 -15.49 1.40 -9.67
CA ASN A 193 -14.68 2.62 -9.73
C ASN A 193 -14.62 3.06 -11.19
N LEU A 194 -14.97 4.31 -11.44
CA LEU A 194 -14.95 4.90 -12.77
C LEU A 194 -14.85 6.41 -12.64
N ASP A 195 -13.95 7.03 -13.41
CA ASP A 195 -13.77 8.50 -13.47
C ASP A 195 -13.67 9.15 -12.06
N ASP A 196 -12.80 8.63 -11.20
CA ASP A 196 -12.56 9.10 -9.82
C ASP A 196 -13.81 9.12 -8.92
N LYS A 197 -14.80 8.28 -9.22
CA LYS A 197 -16.00 8.08 -8.40
C LYS A 197 -16.25 6.60 -8.13
N ILE A 198 -16.89 6.36 -6.99
CA ILE A 198 -17.38 5.03 -6.62
C ILE A 198 -18.89 4.98 -6.88
N PHE A 199 -19.30 3.97 -7.63
CA PHE A 199 -20.68 3.68 -7.95
C PHE A 199 -21.12 2.38 -7.28
N PHE A 200 -22.36 2.38 -6.80
CA PHE A 200 -23.04 1.25 -6.18
C PHE A 200 -24.24 0.86 -7.02
N ALA A 201 -24.68 -0.38 -6.91
CA ALA A 201 -25.85 -0.88 -7.64
C ALA A 201 -26.90 -1.49 -6.71
N VAL A 202 -28.17 -1.19 -7.00
CA VAL A 202 -29.31 -1.85 -6.38
C VAL A 202 -30.37 -2.18 -7.44
N GLY A 203 -31.11 -3.27 -7.27
CA GLY A 203 -32.24 -3.57 -8.15
C GLY A 203 -33.33 -2.51 -8.05
N THR A 204 -33.80 -1.98 -9.17
CA THR A 204 -34.81 -0.89 -9.21
C THR A 204 -36.17 -1.31 -8.66
N PHE A 205 -36.45 -2.61 -8.64
CA PHE A 205 -37.66 -3.20 -8.06
C PHE A 205 -37.64 -3.26 -6.52
N LYS A 206 -36.47 -3.13 -5.89
CA LYS A 206 -36.29 -3.29 -4.43
C LYS A 206 -36.71 -2.03 -3.68
N ASP A 207 -37.10 -2.21 -2.42
CA ASP A 207 -37.50 -1.08 -1.57
C ASP A 207 -36.37 -0.09 -1.28
N VAL A 208 -35.11 -0.53 -1.29
CA VAL A 208 -33.95 0.36 -1.15
C VAL A 208 -33.90 1.40 -2.26
N TYR A 209 -34.23 1.03 -3.51
CA TYR A 209 -34.29 1.96 -4.62
C TYR A 209 -35.39 3.00 -4.41
N LYS A 210 -36.60 2.57 -4.04
CA LYS A 210 -37.73 3.45 -3.73
C LYS A 210 -37.42 4.40 -2.56
N GLN A 211 -36.71 3.91 -1.55
CA GLN A 211 -36.29 4.71 -0.38
C GLN A 211 -35.29 5.80 -0.77
N LEU A 212 -34.28 5.47 -1.57
CA LEU A 212 -33.28 6.44 -2.04
C LEU A 212 -33.90 7.49 -2.99
N GLN A 213 -34.87 7.09 -3.80
CA GLN A 213 -35.65 8.03 -4.64
C GLN A 213 -36.50 8.99 -3.79
N ALA A 214 -37.07 8.52 -2.68
CA ALA A 214 -37.89 9.35 -1.79
C ALA A 214 -37.06 10.24 -0.85
N ASN A 215 -35.94 9.73 -0.33
CA ASN A 215 -34.96 10.47 0.46
C ASN A 215 -33.55 10.04 0.04
N PRO A 216 -32.79 10.88 -0.67
CA PRO A 216 -31.49 10.50 -1.18
C PRO A 216 -30.42 10.42 -0.08
N LYS A 217 -30.67 10.95 1.14
CA LYS A 217 -29.69 10.89 2.23
C LYS A 217 -29.48 9.45 2.69
N CYS A 218 -28.23 9.01 2.67
CA CYS A 218 -27.80 7.68 3.09
C CYS A 218 -26.40 7.71 3.71
N GLU A 219 -26.04 6.63 4.41
CA GLU A 219 -24.69 6.43 4.97
C GLU A 219 -24.21 5.02 4.64
N ILE A 220 -22.94 4.89 4.29
CA ILE A 220 -22.23 3.62 4.10
C ILE A 220 -21.36 3.38 5.33
N LEU A 221 -21.47 2.18 5.90
CA LEU A 221 -20.62 1.68 6.97
C LEU A 221 -19.88 0.44 6.48
N ALA A 222 -18.56 0.44 6.57
CA ALA A 222 -17.72 -0.74 6.33
C ALA A 222 -16.76 -0.95 7.51
N SER A 223 -16.36 -2.19 7.74
CA SER A 223 -15.47 -2.55 8.85
C SER A 223 -14.33 -3.42 8.35
N VAL A 224 -13.12 -3.10 8.82
CA VAL A 224 -11.90 -3.89 8.61
C VAL A 224 -11.25 -4.02 9.97
N GLY A 225 -11.34 -5.20 10.58
CA GLY A 225 -10.84 -5.41 11.95
C GLY A 225 -11.51 -4.45 12.94
N MET A 226 -10.73 -3.51 13.48
CA MET A 226 -11.17 -2.54 14.50
C MET A 226 -11.33 -1.11 13.95
N ASP A 227 -11.19 -0.95 12.63
CA ASP A 227 -11.42 0.30 11.91
C ASP A 227 -12.76 0.27 11.18
N PHE A 228 -13.41 1.43 11.12
CA PHE A 228 -14.75 1.61 10.57
C PHE A 228 -14.76 2.81 9.62
N LEU A 229 -15.04 2.56 8.35
CA LEU A 229 -15.34 3.63 7.40
C LEU A 229 -16.80 4.04 7.58
N ARG A 230 -17.03 5.34 7.77
CA ARG A 230 -18.34 5.97 7.76
C ARG A 230 -18.37 7.02 6.66
N TRP A 231 -19.28 6.85 5.71
CA TRP A 231 -19.41 7.74 4.56
C TRP A 231 -20.88 8.12 4.36
N ASP A 232 -21.23 9.35 4.72
CA ASP A 232 -22.57 9.90 4.51
C ASP A 232 -22.63 10.75 3.24
N GLY A 233 -23.82 10.84 2.64
CA GLY A 233 -24.01 11.62 1.43
C GLY A 233 -25.43 11.52 0.88
N LYS A 234 -25.61 12.04 -0.34
CA LYS A 234 -26.85 11.89 -1.09
C LYS A 234 -26.64 10.93 -2.26
N ALA A 235 -27.43 9.87 -2.34
CA ALA A 235 -27.45 8.98 -3.49
C ALA A 235 -27.97 9.71 -4.73
N VAL A 236 -27.15 9.76 -5.78
CA VAL A 236 -27.50 10.30 -7.10
C VAL A 236 -27.43 9.17 -8.11
N PHE A 237 -28.58 8.79 -8.66
CA PHE A 237 -28.66 7.75 -9.67
C PHE A 237 -28.18 8.25 -11.02
N VAL A 238 -27.39 7.42 -11.70
CA VAL A 238 -26.77 7.72 -13.00
C VAL A 238 -27.09 6.60 -13.96
N ASP A 239 -27.40 6.96 -15.20
CA ASP A 239 -27.54 6.03 -16.32
C ASP A 239 -26.31 6.19 -17.23
N ASP A 240 -25.34 5.28 -17.08
CA ASP A 240 -24.13 5.25 -17.89
C ASP A 240 -24.02 3.88 -18.58
N PRO A 241 -23.93 3.82 -19.91
CA PRO A 241 -23.85 2.56 -20.65
C PRO A 241 -22.59 1.74 -20.32
N ARG A 242 -21.56 2.34 -19.70
CA ARG A 242 -20.33 1.66 -19.29
C ARG A 242 -20.52 0.70 -18.11
N PHE A 243 -21.54 0.91 -17.27
CA PHE A 243 -21.70 0.12 -16.03
C PHE A 243 -22.05 -1.36 -16.29
N MET A 244 -23.01 -1.62 -17.18
CA MET A 244 -23.47 -3.00 -17.44
C MET A 244 -22.35 -3.92 -17.97
N PRO A 245 -21.51 -3.50 -18.94
CA PRO A 245 -20.33 -4.26 -19.34
C PRO A 245 -19.38 -4.58 -18.18
N ILE A 246 -19.13 -3.61 -17.28
CA ILE A 246 -18.27 -3.81 -16.12
C ILE A 246 -18.87 -4.87 -15.17
N VAL A 247 -20.17 -4.76 -14.85
CA VAL A 247 -20.85 -5.74 -13.99
C VAL A 247 -20.89 -7.12 -14.62
N ALA A 248 -21.11 -7.22 -15.93
CA ALA A 248 -21.11 -8.49 -16.64
C ALA A 248 -19.75 -9.20 -16.55
N ASN A 249 -18.65 -8.44 -16.58
CA ASN A 249 -17.31 -8.99 -16.41
C ASN A 249 -17.02 -9.39 -14.94
N MET A 250 -17.46 -8.58 -13.97
CA MET A 250 -17.22 -8.84 -12.54
C MET A 250 -18.09 -9.96 -11.97
N MET A 251 -19.36 -10.01 -12.37
CA MET A 251 -20.39 -10.88 -11.80
C MET A 251 -21.33 -11.40 -12.91
N PRO A 252 -20.87 -12.26 -13.82
CA PRO A 252 -21.66 -12.73 -14.96
C PRO A 252 -22.96 -13.44 -14.54
N ASP A 253 -22.93 -14.21 -13.45
CA ASP A 253 -24.11 -14.90 -12.92
C ASP A 253 -25.19 -13.93 -12.42
N LEU A 254 -24.78 -12.78 -11.87
CA LEU A 254 -25.71 -11.75 -11.41
C LEU A 254 -26.47 -11.15 -12.61
N VAL A 255 -25.76 -10.84 -13.70
CA VAL A 255 -26.38 -10.29 -14.92
C VAL A 255 -27.36 -11.28 -15.52
N LYS A 256 -26.94 -12.55 -15.66
CA LYS A 256 -27.80 -13.61 -16.18
C LYS A 256 -29.11 -13.73 -15.38
N MET A 257 -29.02 -13.73 -14.05
CA MET A 257 -30.21 -13.79 -13.18
C MET A 257 -31.12 -12.56 -13.35
N TYR A 258 -30.55 -11.36 -13.50
CA TYR A 258 -31.34 -10.15 -13.70
C TYR A 258 -32.06 -10.14 -15.06
N ASP A 259 -31.40 -10.60 -16.12
CA ASP A 259 -31.97 -10.69 -17.47
C ASP A 259 -33.12 -11.71 -17.51
N GLU A 260 -32.92 -12.90 -16.94
CA GLU A 260 -33.95 -13.96 -16.87
C GLU A 260 -35.22 -13.49 -16.12
N MET A 261 -35.05 -12.67 -15.09
CA MET A 261 -36.15 -12.16 -14.27
C MET A 261 -36.75 -10.84 -14.79
N GLY A 262 -36.19 -10.26 -15.87
CA GLY A 262 -36.60 -8.96 -16.39
C GLY A 262 -36.34 -7.80 -15.43
N TRP A 263 -35.34 -7.94 -14.54
CA TRP A 263 -34.98 -6.94 -13.55
C TRP A 263 -33.91 -5.98 -14.07
N LYS A 264 -33.92 -4.76 -13.53
CA LYS A 264 -32.92 -3.73 -13.87
C LYS A 264 -32.12 -3.33 -12.64
N LEU A 265 -30.83 -3.10 -12.84
CA LEU A 265 -29.96 -2.45 -11.86
C LEU A 265 -30.09 -0.93 -12.02
N GLY A 266 -30.18 -0.23 -10.88
CA GLY A 266 -30.00 1.20 -10.79
C GLY A 266 -28.64 1.48 -10.17
N PHE A 267 -27.83 2.27 -10.85
CA PHE A 267 -26.49 2.66 -10.41
C PHE A 267 -26.54 4.04 -9.77
N PHE A 268 -25.84 4.24 -8.66
CA PHE A 268 -25.79 5.52 -7.99
C PHE A 268 -24.42 5.76 -7.37
N THR A 269 -24.05 7.02 -7.23
CA THR A 269 -22.90 7.48 -6.44
C THR A 269 -23.38 8.32 -5.26
N LEU A 270 -22.50 8.62 -4.30
CA LEU A 270 -22.79 9.52 -3.19
C LEU A 270 -22.20 10.90 -3.49
N GLU A 271 -23.05 11.94 -3.45
CA GLU A 271 -22.63 13.33 -3.61
C GLU A 271 -22.84 14.15 -2.33
N GLY A 272 -21.85 15.00 -2.03
CA GLY A 272 -21.78 15.75 -0.78
C GLY A 272 -21.60 14.83 0.44
N GLY A 273 -21.83 15.39 1.63
CA GLY A 273 -21.63 14.67 2.91
C GLY A 273 -20.16 14.65 3.33
N THR A 274 -19.80 13.68 4.16
CA THR A 274 -18.46 13.52 4.74
C THR A 274 -18.04 12.06 4.75
N ALA A 275 -16.73 11.83 4.77
CA ALA A 275 -16.17 10.51 4.99
C ALA A 275 -15.11 10.53 6.09
N GLU A 276 -15.20 9.58 7.01
CA GLU A 276 -14.24 9.40 8.11
C GLU A 276 -13.93 7.91 8.31
N ILE A 277 -12.68 7.63 8.68
CA ILE A 277 -12.28 6.35 9.25
C ILE A 277 -12.19 6.54 10.77
N VAL A 278 -12.90 5.70 11.51
CA VAL A 278 -12.96 5.74 12.97
C VAL A 278 -12.50 4.41 13.52
N ASN A 279 -11.68 4.42 14.57
CA ASN A 279 -11.30 3.19 15.26
C ASN A 279 -12.07 3.02 16.59
N VAL A 280 -11.88 1.87 17.24
CA VAL A 280 -12.51 1.59 18.55
C VAL A 280 -12.13 2.55 19.68
N SER A 281 -11.01 3.26 19.55
CA SER A 281 -10.60 4.31 20.48
C SER A 281 -11.23 5.67 20.18
N ASN A 282 -12.15 5.73 19.21
CA ASN A 282 -12.79 6.94 18.71
C ASN A 282 -11.82 7.97 18.13
N THR A 283 -10.64 7.53 17.69
CA THR A 283 -9.75 8.33 16.85
C THR A 283 -10.36 8.43 15.47
N LYS A 284 -10.43 9.64 14.92
CA LYS A 284 -11.08 9.94 13.65
C LYS A 284 -10.07 10.49 12.65
N THR A 285 -10.00 9.85 11.49
CA THR A 285 -9.27 10.36 10.33
C THR A 285 -10.29 10.83 9.31
N LYS A 286 -10.36 12.15 9.10
CA LYS A 286 -11.29 12.75 8.13
C LYS A 286 -10.72 12.65 6.73
N LEU A 287 -11.53 12.19 5.77
CA LEU A 287 -11.18 12.09 4.36
C LEU A 287 -11.67 13.33 3.58
N PHE A 288 -12.93 13.75 3.78
CA PHE A 288 -13.51 15.04 3.32
C PHE A 288 -14.78 15.41 4.11
#